data_AF-A0A9P8H0E4-F1
#
_entry.id   AF-A0A9P8H0E4-F1
#
_cell.length_a   1.000
_cell.length_b   1.000
_cell.length_c   1.000
_cell.angle_alpha   90.00
_cell.angle_beta   90.00
_cell.angle_gamma   90.00
#
_symmetry.space_group_name_H-M   'P 1'
#
loop_
_entity.id
_entity.type
_entity.pdbx_description
1 polymer ?
#
loop_
_entity_poly.entity_id
_entity_poly.type
_entity_poly.pdbx_seq_one_letter_code
_entity_poly.pdbx_strand_id
1 'polypeptide(L)'
;MVLTQQIRNAVITASMVSAYTSDNWAGGIHEDKGRVTQASVDIVVPDCTVGIPAYNYVPYSVSGWAGIDGSDSCNDVVLQAGFFCTAESIDNKTTTSYDAWTEWFPAPQQTYNDFELQAGDVLTIRIVANSKTSGSTLLHNHRTGKKAQTNYANQTTPLCLNSAEWVIESELAFTSFGLDGERTAGYNPFVFEHASYTTTDGKKHLAKAEDMFNMVQNGTEVAEAVYEKNGLFKVKDVTPADFAKGV
;
A
#
# COMPACT_ATOMS: atom_id res chain seq x y z
N MET A 1 54.94 10.71 13.58
CA MET A 1 53.99 10.93 12.47
C MET A 1 52.81 10.02 12.73
N VAL A 2 51.77 10.56 13.38
CA VAL A 2 50.60 9.79 13.82
C VAL A 2 49.62 9.73 12.65
N LEU A 3 49.43 8.54 12.08
CA LEU A 3 48.36 8.29 11.11
C LEU A 3 47.14 7.77 11.88
N THR A 4 46.14 8.63 12.05
CA THR A 4 44.85 8.28 12.64
C THR A 4 44.03 7.51 11.59
N GLN A 5 43.82 6.20 11.81
CA GLN A 5 42.85 5.43 11.05
C GLN A 5 41.45 5.76 11.58
N GLN A 6 40.66 6.50 10.80
CA GLN A 6 39.22 6.60 11.01
C GLN A 6 38.58 5.26 10.64
N ILE A 7 38.13 4.51 11.65
CA ILE A 7 37.21 3.40 11.45
C ILE A 7 35.86 4.01 11.08
N ARG A 8 35.49 3.90 9.80
CA ARG A 8 34.12 4.18 9.36
C ARG A 8 33.23 3.09 9.94
N ASN A 9 32.37 3.46 10.89
CA ASN A 9 31.25 2.62 11.28
C ASN A 9 30.31 2.50 10.06
N ALA A 10 30.40 1.37 9.36
CA ALA A 10 29.33 0.95 8.47
C ALA A 10 28.14 0.60 9.37
N VAL A 11 27.09 1.44 9.34
CA VAL A 11 25.78 1.05 9.87
C VAL A 11 25.27 -0.04 8.94
N ILE A 12 25.49 -1.30 9.33
CA ILE A 12 24.78 -2.42 8.74
C ILE A 12 23.35 -2.29 9.26
N THR A 13 22.46 -1.72 8.45
CA THR A 13 21.02 -1.88 8.66
C THR A 13 20.75 -3.37 8.50
N ALA A 14 20.64 -4.09 9.61
CA ALA A 14 20.07 -5.42 9.60
C ALA A 14 18.64 -5.28 9.08
N SER A 15 18.36 -5.83 7.90
CA SER A 15 16.98 -6.08 7.48
C SER A 15 16.39 -7.01 8.54
N MET A 16 15.49 -6.47 9.37
CA MET A 16 14.65 -7.32 10.19
C MET A 16 13.68 -7.97 9.20
N VAL A 17 13.90 -9.23 8.87
CA VAL A 17 12.90 -10.03 8.18
C VAL A 17 11.63 -9.93 9.00
N SER A 18 10.57 -9.35 8.43
CA SER A 18 9.29 -9.25 9.14
C SER A 18 8.80 -10.66 9.48
N ALA A 19 8.35 -10.86 10.72
CA ALA A 19 7.78 -12.14 11.14
C ALA A 19 6.39 -12.40 10.51
N TYR A 20 5.79 -11.37 9.90
CA TYR A 20 4.51 -11.43 9.20
C TYR A 20 4.73 -11.21 7.70
N THR A 21 4.02 -11.99 6.89
CA THR A 21 4.01 -11.87 5.42
C THR A 21 2.59 -12.02 4.94
N SER A 22 2.23 -11.31 3.87
CA SER A 22 0.96 -11.48 3.15
C SER A 22 1.23 -12.00 1.74
N ASP A 23 0.26 -12.67 1.13
CA ASP A 23 0.34 -13.15 -0.25
C ASP A 23 -0.06 -12.08 -1.29
N ASN A 24 -0.65 -10.97 -0.88
CA ASN A 24 -1.06 -9.91 -1.79
C ASN A 24 -0.67 -8.49 -1.34
N TRP A 25 -0.29 -8.28 -0.08
CA TRP A 25 0.06 -6.97 0.48
C TRP A 25 1.51 -6.88 0.98
N ALA A 26 2.08 -5.68 0.92
CA ALA A 26 3.30 -5.30 1.65
C ALA A 26 3.18 -3.87 2.15
N GLY A 27 3.77 -3.57 3.29
CA GLY A 27 3.75 -2.22 3.86
C GLY A 27 3.76 -2.23 5.36
N GLY A 28 2.89 -1.42 5.96
CA GLY A 28 2.72 -1.31 7.41
C GLY A 28 1.30 -1.63 7.87
N ILE A 29 1.19 -2.42 8.93
CA ILE A 29 -0.07 -2.69 9.65
C ILE A 29 0.15 -2.51 11.15
N HIS A 30 -0.68 -1.68 11.78
CA HIS A 30 -0.71 -1.53 13.22
C HIS A 30 -2.00 -2.07 13.81
N GLU A 31 -1.92 -3.02 14.74
CA GLU A 31 -3.08 -3.52 15.48
C GLU A 31 -3.29 -2.79 16.82
N ASP A 32 -4.47 -2.20 16.99
CA ASP A 32 -4.94 -1.66 18.26
C ASP A 32 -6.39 -2.06 18.62
N LYS A 33 -6.75 -3.32 18.32
CA LYS A 33 -7.87 -4.12 18.88
C LYS A 33 -9.12 -3.32 19.31
N GLY A 34 -9.72 -2.60 18.37
CA GLY A 34 -10.99 -1.89 18.56
C GLY A 34 -10.85 -0.41 18.91
N ARG A 35 -9.63 0.15 18.87
CA ARG A 35 -9.35 1.54 19.24
C ARG A 35 -8.97 2.43 18.06
N VAL A 36 -8.75 1.91 16.85
CA VAL A 36 -8.34 2.72 15.71
C VAL A 36 -9.51 3.57 15.19
N THR A 37 -9.35 4.90 15.19
CA THR A 37 -10.35 5.85 14.68
C THR A 37 -9.91 6.59 13.42
N GLN A 38 -8.62 6.55 13.12
CA GLN A 38 -8.06 7.18 11.93
C GLN A 38 -6.81 6.43 11.46
N ALA A 39 -6.64 6.33 10.14
CA ALA A 39 -5.37 6.03 9.48
C ALA A 39 -5.03 7.17 8.50
N SER A 40 -3.76 7.54 8.36
CA SER A 40 -3.34 8.61 7.45
C SER A 40 -1.90 8.43 7.01
N VAL A 41 -1.62 8.79 5.76
CA VAL A 41 -0.28 8.73 5.16
C VAL A 41 -0.18 9.71 3.99
N ASP A 42 1.03 10.16 3.69
CA ASP A 42 1.38 10.78 2.43
C ASP A 42 2.12 9.74 1.59
N ILE A 43 1.54 9.34 0.46
CA ILE A 43 2.19 8.40 -0.48
C ILE A 43 2.77 9.21 -1.63
N VAL A 44 4.04 8.98 -1.95
CA VAL A 44 4.62 9.44 -3.22
C VAL A 44 4.19 8.46 -4.30
N VAL A 45 3.41 8.93 -5.27
CA VAL A 45 2.94 8.13 -6.41
C VAL A 45 4.15 7.60 -7.19
N PRO A 46 4.31 6.28 -7.34
CA PRO A 46 5.44 5.70 -8.06
C PRO A 46 5.34 5.96 -9.56
N ASP A 47 6.43 5.68 -10.25
CA ASP A 47 6.44 5.41 -11.68
C ASP A 47 6.35 3.89 -11.88
N CYS A 48 5.29 3.42 -12.53
CA CYS A 48 5.10 2.00 -12.81
C CYS A 48 5.54 1.61 -14.21
N THR A 49 5.95 0.36 -14.30
CA THR A 49 6.46 -0.31 -15.49
C THR A 49 5.78 -1.67 -15.62
N VAL A 50 5.92 -2.29 -16.79
CA VAL A 50 5.44 -3.66 -17.01
C VAL A 50 6.16 -4.59 -16.04
N GLY A 51 5.39 -5.45 -15.36
CA GLY A 51 5.90 -6.39 -14.38
C GLY A 51 6.65 -7.58 -14.99
N ILE A 52 7.00 -8.54 -14.13
CA ILE A 52 7.77 -9.73 -14.49
C ILE A 52 6.86 -10.98 -14.42
N PRO A 53 6.85 -11.83 -15.47
CA PRO A 53 7.47 -11.65 -16.78
C PRO A 53 6.71 -10.60 -17.61
N ALA A 54 7.41 -9.91 -18.51
CA ALA A 54 6.79 -8.87 -19.34
C ALA A 54 6.07 -9.46 -20.57
N TYR A 55 4.83 -9.02 -20.78
CA TYR A 55 4.01 -9.38 -21.95
C TYR A 55 3.51 -8.10 -22.64
N ASN A 56 3.43 -8.12 -23.97
CA ASN A 56 2.75 -7.07 -24.74
C ASN A 56 1.22 -7.29 -24.70
N TYR A 57 0.46 -6.19 -24.74
CA TYR A 57 -1.01 -6.14 -24.72
C TYR A 57 -1.64 -6.80 -23.49
N VAL A 58 -0.93 -6.78 -22.37
CA VAL A 58 -1.40 -7.24 -21.06
C VAL A 58 -1.16 -6.09 -20.08
N PRO A 59 -2.20 -5.62 -19.37
CA PRO A 59 -2.03 -4.61 -18.33
C PRO A 59 -1.45 -5.25 -17.06
N TYR A 60 -0.69 -4.44 -16.34
CA TYR A 60 -0.13 -4.78 -15.04
C TYR A 60 -0.50 -3.68 -14.07
N SER A 61 -1.03 -4.01 -12.90
CA SER A 61 -1.50 -3.03 -11.92
C SER A 61 -0.92 -3.32 -10.55
N VAL A 62 -0.69 -2.25 -9.79
CA VAL A 62 -0.38 -2.31 -8.36
C VAL A 62 -1.11 -1.15 -7.69
N SER A 63 -1.70 -1.40 -6.53
CA SER A 63 -2.43 -0.40 -5.77
C SER A 63 -1.59 0.12 -4.61
N GLY A 64 -1.73 1.40 -4.27
CA GLY A 64 -1.18 1.98 -3.03
C GLY A 64 -2.29 2.67 -2.24
N TRP A 65 -2.47 2.29 -0.98
CA TRP A 65 -3.62 2.74 -0.20
C TRP A 65 -3.37 2.80 1.31
N ALA A 66 -4.33 3.41 2.01
CA ALA A 66 -4.42 3.37 3.47
C ALA A 66 -5.83 3.01 3.91
N GLY A 67 -5.94 2.30 5.04
CA GLY A 67 -7.19 1.71 5.49
C GLY A 67 -7.33 1.55 7.00
N ILE A 68 -8.55 1.25 7.43
CA ILE A 68 -8.87 0.78 8.78
C ILE A 68 -9.56 -0.58 8.64
N ASP A 69 -9.14 -1.54 9.47
CA ASP A 69 -9.41 -2.97 9.29
C ASP A 69 -8.84 -3.48 7.95
N GLY A 70 -9.21 -4.69 7.50
CA GLY A 70 -8.65 -5.35 6.30
C GLY A 70 -7.90 -6.64 6.61
N SER A 71 -7.16 -6.70 7.72
CA SER A 71 -6.62 -7.97 8.21
C SER A 71 -7.70 -9.00 8.58
N ASP A 72 -7.39 -10.29 8.38
CA ASP A 72 -8.23 -11.50 8.62
C ASP A 72 -8.94 -11.55 9.99
N SER A 73 -8.54 -10.71 10.94
CA SER A 73 -9.14 -10.62 12.27
C SER A 73 -10.53 -9.98 12.30
N CYS A 74 -11.03 -9.41 11.20
CA CYS A 74 -12.26 -8.59 11.17
C CYS A 74 -13.28 -8.93 10.06
N ASN A 75 -13.57 -10.20 9.76
CA ASN A 75 -14.58 -10.58 8.74
C ASN A 75 -14.34 -9.89 7.37
N ASP A 76 -13.07 -9.67 7.04
CA ASP A 76 -12.59 -9.06 5.79
C ASP A 76 -13.12 -7.64 5.50
N VAL A 77 -13.76 -6.95 6.45
CA VAL A 77 -14.23 -5.57 6.25
C VAL A 77 -13.05 -4.61 6.24
N VAL A 78 -13.07 -3.64 5.32
CA VAL A 78 -12.09 -2.55 5.30
C VAL A 78 -12.72 -1.25 4.81
N LEU A 79 -12.41 -0.15 5.48
CA LEU A 79 -12.63 1.20 4.97
C LEU A 79 -11.30 1.73 4.45
N GLN A 80 -11.21 1.98 3.14
CA GLN A 80 -9.94 2.26 2.48
C GLN A 80 -10.07 3.21 1.31
N ALA A 81 -8.95 3.82 0.95
CA ALA A 81 -8.85 4.65 -0.23
C ALA A 81 -7.41 4.72 -0.72
N GLY A 82 -7.23 4.90 -2.02
CA GLY A 82 -5.92 4.82 -2.64
C GLY A 82 -5.95 5.12 -4.12
N PHE A 83 -4.97 4.57 -4.82
CA PHE A 83 -4.87 4.68 -6.26
C PHE A 83 -4.26 3.41 -6.85
N PHE A 84 -4.67 3.08 -8.07
CA PHE A 84 -3.96 2.14 -8.92
C PHE A 84 -2.89 2.83 -9.72
N CYS A 85 -1.84 2.09 -10.03
CA CYS A 85 -0.82 2.43 -10.99
C CYS A 85 -0.71 1.29 -11.98
N THR A 86 -1.17 1.53 -13.21
CA THR A 86 -1.30 0.50 -14.24
C THR A 86 -0.32 0.78 -15.37
N ALA A 87 0.46 -0.21 -15.77
CA ALA A 87 1.38 -0.15 -16.89
C ALA A 87 1.02 -1.20 -17.94
N GLU A 88 1.02 -0.79 -19.21
CA GLU A 88 0.80 -1.67 -20.34
C GLU A 88 1.88 -1.41 -21.41
N SER A 89 2.39 -2.47 -22.05
CA SER A 89 3.24 -2.35 -23.23
C SER A 89 2.48 -2.75 -24.49
N ILE A 90 2.41 -1.84 -25.45
CA ILE A 90 1.83 -2.07 -26.78
C ILE A 90 2.94 -1.82 -27.81
N ASP A 91 3.26 -2.82 -28.64
CA ASP A 91 4.34 -2.74 -29.64
C ASP A 91 5.68 -2.27 -29.04
N ASN A 92 6.04 -2.77 -27.84
CA ASN A 92 7.23 -2.38 -27.07
C ASN A 92 7.26 -0.91 -26.64
N LYS A 93 6.11 -0.25 -26.52
CA LYS A 93 5.97 1.07 -25.91
C LYS A 93 5.14 0.94 -24.65
N THR A 94 5.74 1.32 -23.52
CA THR A 94 5.07 1.31 -22.23
C THR A 94 4.31 2.62 -22.02
N THR A 95 3.06 2.50 -21.59
CA THR A 95 2.23 3.61 -21.09
C THR A 95 1.80 3.31 -19.67
N THR A 96 1.69 4.35 -18.85
CA THR A 96 1.28 4.25 -17.44
C THR A 96 0.07 5.13 -17.19
N SER A 97 -0.93 4.61 -16.47
CA SER A 97 -2.12 5.32 -16.01
C SER A 97 -2.29 5.21 -14.50
N TYR A 98 -3.06 6.12 -13.92
CA TYR A 98 -3.31 6.20 -12.49
C TYR A 98 -4.78 6.48 -12.24
N ASP A 99 -5.40 5.68 -11.37
CA ASP A 99 -6.83 5.78 -11.06
C ASP A 99 -7.04 5.82 -9.55
N ALA A 100 -7.54 6.95 -9.05
CA ALA A 100 -7.83 7.15 -7.64
C ALA A 100 -9.17 6.52 -7.25
N TRP A 101 -9.27 5.96 -6.04
CA TRP A 101 -10.45 5.21 -5.62
C TRP A 101 -10.72 5.28 -4.10
N THR A 102 -11.92 4.87 -3.72
CA THR A 102 -12.37 4.71 -2.32
C THR A 102 -13.27 3.48 -2.18
N GLU A 103 -13.28 2.87 -1.00
CA GLU A 103 -14.07 1.67 -0.75
C GLU A 103 -14.47 1.51 0.72
N TRP A 104 -15.67 0.95 0.93
CA TRP A 104 -16.05 0.28 2.17
C TRP A 104 -16.37 -1.17 1.82
N PHE A 105 -15.36 -2.03 1.83
CA PHE A 105 -15.51 -3.43 1.46
C PHE A 105 -16.47 -4.13 2.43
N PRO A 106 -17.36 -5.04 1.98
CA PRO A 106 -17.44 -5.69 0.66
C PRO A 106 -18.28 -4.95 -0.38
N ALA A 107 -18.69 -3.70 -0.14
CA ALA A 107 -19.34 -2.93 -1.20
C ALA A 107 -18.31 -2.62 -2.31
N PRO A 108 -18.72 -2.59 -3.59
CA PRO A 108 -17.79 -2.35 -4.69
C PRO A 108 -17.01 -1.03 -4.55
N GLN A 109 -15.73 -1.08 -4.90
CA GLN A 109 -14.87 0.08 -5.04
C GLN A 109 -15.46 1.15 -5.98
N GLN A 110 -15.20 2.42 -5.64
CA GLN A 110 -15.63 3.59 -6.41
C GLN A 110 -14.42 4.40 -6.88
N THR A 111 -14.32 4.65 -8.19
CA THR A 111 -13.26 5.45 -8.81
C THR A 111 -13.61 6.93 -8.83
N TYR A 112 -12.61 7.79 -8.64
CA TYR A 112 -12.71 9.23 -8.81
C TYR A 112 -12.23 9.66 -10.21
N ASN A 113 -13.17 9.76 -11.16
CA ASN A 113 -12.84 10.09 -12.56
C ASN A 113 -12.22 11.48 -12.75
N ASP A 114 -12.55 12.44 -11.88
CA ASP A 114 -12.03 13.81 -11.94
C ASP A 114 -10.88 14.01 -10.94
N PHE A 115 -9.96 13.07 -10.81
CA PHE A 115 -8.82 13.18 -9.89
C PHE A 115 -7.49 12.85 -10.58
N GLU A 116 -6.81 13.89 -11.07
CA GLU A 116 -5.55 13.74 -11.79
C GLU A 116 -4.42 13.28 -10.86
N LEU A 117 -3.69 12.25 -11.29
CA LEU A 117 -2.50 11.70 -10.66
C LEU A 117 -1.40 11.50 -11.71
N GLN A 118 -0.15 11.61 -11.28
CA GLN A 118 1.03 11.26 -12.06
C GLN A 118 2.16 10.82 -11.12
N ALA A 119 3.16 10.11 -11.66
CA ALA A 119 4.37 9.78 -10.93
C ALA A 119 5.00 11.02 -10.26
N GLY A 120 5.43 10.85 -9.02
CA GLY A 120 6.05 11.89 -8.21
C GLY A 120 5.08 12.84 -7.50
N ASP A 121 3.76 12.74 -7.74
CA ASP A 121 2.78 13.44 -6.92
C ASP A 121 2.83 12.95 -5.47
N VAL A 122 2.67 13.86 -4.51
CA VAL A 122 2.43 13.51 -3.11
C VAL A 122 0.92 13.49 -2.89
N LEU A 123 0.41 12.35 -2.42
CA LEU A 123 -1.00 12.13 -2.16
C LEU A 123 -1.21 11.90 -0.66
N THR A 124 -1.87 12.84 0.04
CA THR A 124 -2.35 12.56 1.39
C THR A 124 -3.60 11.69 1.29
N ILE A 125 -3.57 10.55 1.94
CA ILE A 125 -4.72 9.69 2.18
C ILE A 125 -5.08 9.79 3.66
N ARG A 126 -6.36 9.97 3.96
CA ARG A 126 -6.90 9.99 5.32
C ARG A 126 -8.19 9.22 5.40
N ILE A 127 -8.22 8.26 6.31
CA ILE A 127 -9.37 7.42 6.63
C ILE A 127 -9.82 7.75 8.04
N VAL A 128 -11.11 7.99 8.24
CA VAL A 128 -11.70 8.31 9.54
C VAL A 128 -12.88 7.39 9.78
N ALA A 129 -12.87 6.66 10.88
CA ALA A 129 -14.04 5.94 11.38
C ALA A 129 -14.75 6.79 12.44
N ASN A 130 -15.97 7.25 12.12
CA ASN A 130 -16.81 8.00 13.06
C ASN A 130 -17.58 7.03 13.99
N SER A 131 -17.88 5.83 13.50
CA SER A 131 -18.41 4.70 14.24
C SER A 131 -18.02 3.40 13.52
N LYS A 132 -18.49 2.26 14.01
CA LYS A 132 -18.31 0.99 13.29
C LYS A 132 -19.04 0.93 11.94
N THR A 133 -20.02 1.79 11.69
CA THR A 133 -20.84 1.77 10.45
C THR A 133 -20.89 3.12 9.73
N SER A 134 -20.00 4.04 10.10
CA SER A 134 -19.88 5.35 9.46
C SER A 134 -18.45 5.89 9.54
N GLY A 135 -18.08 6.66 8.53
CA GLY A 135 -16.71 7.14 8.38
C GLY A 135 -16.56 8.01 7.15
N SER A 136 -15.33 8.34 6.82
CA SER A 136 -14.99 9.06 5.59
C SER A 136 -13.61 8.72 5.11
N THR A 137 -13.44 8.78 3.79
CA THR A 137 -12.15 8.73 3.11
C THR A 137 -11.85 10.09 2.49
N LEU A 138 -10.58 10.46 2.43
CA LEU A 138 -10.11 11.69 1.81
C LEU A 138 -8.80 11.42 1.08
N LEU A 139 -8.74 11.82 -0.18
CA LEU A 139 -7.52 11.95 -0.98
C LEU A 139 -7.24 13.43 -1.24
N HIS A 140 -5.98 13.84 -1.14
CA HIS A 140 -5.51 15.19 -1.48
C HIS A 140 -4.23 15.10 -2.30
N ASN A 141 -4.29 15.49 -3.57
CA ASN A 141 -3.10 15.61 -4.40
C ASN A 141 -2.47 17.00 -4.20
N HIS A 142 -1.25 17.04 -3.69
CA HIS A 142 -0.58 18.30 -3.33
C HIS A 142 -0.16 19.13 -4.54
N ARG A 143 0.10 18.49 -5.69
CA ARG A 143 0.44 19.20 -6.94
C ARG A 143 -0.75 19.97 -7.48
N THR A 144 -1.91 19.33 -7.55
CA THR A 144 -3.13 19.92 -8.14
C THR A 144 -3.96 20.69 -7.11
N GLY A 145 -3.76 20.43 -5.81
CA GLY A 145 -4.59 20.93 -4.71
C GLY A 145 -5.98 20.31 -4.65
N LYS A 146 -6.27 19.33 -5.52
CA LYS A 146 -7.59 18.70 -5.64
C LYS A 146 -7.80 17.73 -4.47
N LYS A 147 -9.04 17.72 -3.95
CA LYS A 147 -9.48 16.82 -2.87
C LYS A 147 -10.67 15.99 -3.33
N ALA A 148 -10.63 14.70 -3.07
CA ALA A 148 -11.77 13.80 -3.23
C ALA A 148 -12.13 13.24 -1.85
N GLN A 149 -13.41 13.35 -1.46
CA GLN A 149 -13.89 12.88 -0.16
C GLN A 149 -15.20 12.13 -0.32
N THR A 150 -15.30 10.95 0.29
CA THR A 150 -16.54 10.20 0.39
C THR A 150 -16.92 10.02 1.86
N ASN A 151 -18.18 10.29 2.19
CA ASN A 151 -18.73 10.05 3.52
C ASN A 151 -19.60 8.79 3.47
N TYR A 152 -19.34 7.87 4.39
CA TYR A 152 -20.08 6.62 4.55
C TYR A 152 -20.96 6.70 5.78
N ALA A 153 -22.21 6.25 5.64
CA ALA A 153 -23.17 6.13 6.73
C ALA A 153 -23.99 4.85 6.56
N ASN A 154 -24.49 4.32 7.67
CA ASN A 154 -25.39 3.16 7.71
C ASN A 154 -24.84 1.94 6.96
N GLN A 155 -23.53 1.70 7.03
CA GLN A 155 -22.90 0.55 6.38
C GLN A 155 -23.33 -0.74 7.08
N THR A 156 -23.67 -1.76 6.30
CA THR A 156 -24.24 -3.02 6.80
C THR A 156 -23.19 -3.96 7.38
N THR A 157 -21.95 -3.83 6.91
CA THR A 157 -20.80 -4.59 7.41
C THR A 157 -19.99 -3.68 8.34
N PRO A 158 -20.04 -3.88 9.67
CA PRO A 158 -19.41 -3.00 10.62
C PRO A 158 -17.90 -3.25 10.72
N LEU A 159 -17.12 -2.16 10.79
CA LEU A 159 -15.71 -2.17 11.17
C LEU A 159 -15.50 -2.74 12.59
N CYS A 160 -14.36 -3.36 12.82
CA CYS A 160 -13.90 -3.74 14.14
C CYS A 160 -13.11 -2.62 14.81
N LEU A 161 -12.45 -1.76 14.03
CA LEU A 161 -11.50 -0.74 14.47
C LEU A 161 -10.21 -1.34 15.04
N ASN A 162 -9.82 -2.51 14.53
CA ASN A 162 -8.69 -3.31 14.99
C ASN A 162 -7.36 -2.85 14.42
N SER A 163 -7.32 -2.43 13.15
CA SER A 163 -6.05 -2.09 12.50
C SER A 163 -6.08 -0.75 11.78
N ALA A 164 -4.89 -0.16 11.62
CA ALA A 164 -4.59 0.88 10.65
C ALA A 164 -3.52 0.34 9.69
N GLU A 165 -3.73 0.53 8.39
CA GLU A 165 -2.95 -0.11 7.34
C GLU A 165 -2.48 0.92 6.31
N TRP A 166 -1.26 0.75 5.81
CA TRP A 166 -0.62 1.55 4.77
C TRP A 166 0.19 0.62 3.87
N VAL A 167 -0.39 0.23 2.74
CA VAL A 167 0.14 -0.91 1.99
C VAL A 167 0.18 -0.62 0.50
N ILE A 168 0.97 -1.44 -0.19
CA ILE A 168 0.74 -1.73 -1.59
C ILE A 168 0.02 -3.06 -1.70
N GLU A 169 -0.74 -3.22 -2.77
CA GLU A 169 -1.52 -4.42 -3.04
C GLU A 169 -1.36 -4.89 -4.49
N SER A 170 -1.24 -6.20 -4.62
CA SER A 170 -1.26 -6.94 -5.87
C SER A 170 -2.59 -7.68 -5.99
N GLU A 171 -3.28 -7.54 -7.12
CA GLU A 171 -4.45 -8.38 -7.42
C GLU A 171 -4.08 -9.79 -7.90
N LEU A 172 -2.79 -10.03 -8.18
CA LEU A 172 -2.30 -11.33 -8.65
C LEU A 172 -2.41 -12.37 -7.55
N ALA A 173 -3.23 -13.39 -7.77
CA ALA A 173 -3.38 -14.51 -6.86
C ALA A 173 -2.88 -15.82 -7.51
N PHE A 174 -2.29 -16.68 -6.67
CA PHE A 174 -1.87 -18.03 -7.05
C PHE A 174 -2.86 -19.04 -6.46
N THR A 175 -3.79 -19.52 -7.30
CA THR A 175 -4.85 -20.43 -6.87
C THR A 175 -4.57 -21.87 -7.27
N SER A 176 -5.37 -22.82 -6.75
CA SER A 176 -5.35 -24.22 -7.21
C SER A 176 -5.69 -24.39 -8.70
N PHE A 177 -6.29 -23.37 -9.32
CA PHE A 177 -6.68 -23.38 -10.74
C PHE A 177 -5.71 -22.60 -11.63
N GLY A 178 -4.62 -22.07 -11.07
CA GLY A 178 -3.63 -21.25 -11.77
C GLY A 178 -3.66 -19.80 -11.30
N LEU A 179 -3.11 -18.92 -12.14
CA LEU A 179 -3.10 -17.47 -11.90
C LEU A 179 -4.52 -16.92 -12.00
N ASP A 180 -4.89 -16.07 -11.04
CA ASP A 180 -6.12 -15.29 -11.04
C ASP A 180 -5.80 -13.82 -10.76
N GLY A 181 -6.68 -12.92 -11.18
CA GLY A 181 -6.50 -11.47 -11.05
C GLY A 181 -5.53 -10.84 -12.07
N GLU A 182 -5.27 -9.55 -11.89
CA GLU A 182 -4.36 -8.77 -12.75
C GLU A 182 -2.89 -9.00 -12.35
N ARG A 183 -1.98 -8.96 -13.34
CA ARG A 183 -0.54 -9.10 -13.08
C ARG A 183 -0.01 -7.86 -12.35
N THR A 184 0.96 -8.05 -11.47
CA THR A 184 1.54 -6.97 -10.68
C THR A 184 2.48 -6.08 -11.51
N ALA A 185 2.24 -4.77 -11.56
CA ALA A 185 3.19 -3.84 -12.17
C ALA A 185 4.54 -3.83 -11.43
N GLY A 186 5.62 -3.60 -12.17
CA GLY A 186 6.90 -3.23 -11.57
C GLY A 186 6.90 -1.75 -11.21
N TYR A 187 7.62 -1.33 -10.18
CA TYR A 187 7.57 0.06 -9.72
C TYR A 187 8.90 0.52 -9.11
N ASN A 188 9.19 1.82 -9.22
CA ASN A 188 10.15 2.41 -8.29
C ASN A 188 9.56 2.38 -6.86
N PRO A 189 10.39 2.33 -5.80
CA PRO A 189 9.86 2.10 -4.45
C PRO A 189 8.75 3.08 -4.06
N PHE A 190 7.61 2.55 -3.61
CA PHE A 190 6.59 3.38 -2.98
C PHE A 190 7.17 3.99 -1.70
N VAL A 191 6.96 5.29 -1.50
CA VAL A 191 7.41 6.00 -0.30
C VAL A 191 6.19 6.41 0.51
N PHE A 192 6.12 5.92 1.74
CA PHE A 192 5.05 6.24 2.69
C PHE A 192 5.62 7.17 3.75
N GLU A 193 5.21 8.44 3.72
CA GLU A 193 5.62 9.48 4.66
C GLU A 193 4.48 9.82 5.63
N HIS A 194 4.83 10.20 6.85
CA HIS A 194 3.88 10.55 7.91
C HIS A 194 2.80 9.48 8.19
N ALA A 195 3.08 8.21 7.88
CA ALA A 195 2.19 7.09 8.14
C ALA A 195 1.84 7.04 9.64
N SER A 196 0.55 7.12 9.94
CA SER A 196 0.08 7.39 11.28
C SER A 196 -1.36 6.97 11.53
N TYR A 197 -1.66 6.63 12.77
CA TYR A 197 -3.00 6.27 13.23
C TYR A 197 -3.41 7.08 14.45
N THR A 198 -4.72 7.20 14.67
CA THR A 198 -5.30 7.83 15.87
C THR A 198 -6.16 6.83 16.61
N THR A 199 -6.07 6.81 17.94
CA THR A 199 -6.85 5.93 18.81
C THR A 199 -8.07 6.62 19.42
N THR A 200 -8.97 5.87 20.04
CA THR A 200 -10.18 6.40 20.70
C THR A 200 -9.91 7.40 21.83
N ASP A 201 -8.70 7.42 22.40
CA ASP A 201 -8.26 8.46 23.35
C ASP A 201 -7.77 9.75 22.67
N GLY A 202 -7.86 9.83 21.34
CA GLY A 202 -7.47 10.98 20.53
C GLY A 202 -5.96 11.12 20.30
N LYS A 203 -5.15 10.16 20.76
CA LYS A 203 -3.70 10.21 20.55
C LYS A 203 -3.35 9.76 19.15
N LYS A 204 -2.45 10.53 18.52
CA LYS A 204 -1.85 10.20 17.24
C LYS A 204 -0.52 9.48 17.46
N HIS A 205 -0.33 8.40 16.73
CA HIS A 205 0.86 7.56 16.74
C HIS A 205 1.40 7.42 15.32
N LEU A 206 2.72 7.30 15.19
CA LEU A 206 3.37 7.04 13.90
C LEU A 206 3.58 5.53 13.75
N ALA A 207 3.51 5.04 12.51
CA ALA A 207 3.93 3.68 12.17
C ALA A 207 5.39 3.43 12.58
N LYS A 208 5.72 2.21 12.95
CA LYS A 208 7.03 1.81 13.48
C LYS A 208 7.60 0.60 12.77
N ALA A 209 8.81 0.20 13.15
CA ALA A 209 9.48 -0.95 12.56
C ALA A 209 8.70 -2.25 12.75
N GLU A 210 8.06 -2.42 13.92
CA GLU A 210 7.25 -3.60 14.22
C GLU A 210 5.97 -3.73 13.38
N ASP A 211 5.54 -2.67 12.71
CA ASP A 211 4.35 -2.68 11.87
C ASP A 211 4.66 -3.19 10.44
N MET A 212 5.93 -3.30 10.05
CA MET A 212 6.33 -3.58 8.66
C MET A 212 6.16 -5.05 8.29
N PHE A 213 5.73 -5.32 7.05
CA PHE A 213 5.59 -6.68 6.52
C PHE A 213 5.78 -6.78 5.00
N ASN A 214 6.19 -7.96 4.55
CA ASN A 214 6.56 -8.24 3.16
C ASN A 214 5.45 -8.99 2.42
N MET A 215 5.49 -8.90 1.09
CA MET A 215 4.62 -9.66 0.19
C MET A 215 5.37 -10.89 -0.30
N VAL A 216 4.79 -12.07 -0.09
CA VAL A 216 5.34 -13.37 -0.52
C VAL A 216 4.31 -14.08 -1.39
N GLN A 217 4.56 -14.12 -2.69
CA GLN A 217 3.72 -14.77 -3.68
C GLN A 217 4.33 -16.09 -4.13
N ASN A 218 3.53 -17.17 -4.06
CA ASN A 218 3.97 -18.51 -4.45
C ASN A 218 5.31 -18.93 -3.78
N GLY A 219 5.47 -18.59 -2.50
CA GLY A 219 6.69 -18.85 -1.73
C GLY A 219 7.90 -17.98 -2.08
N THR A 220 7.72 -16.96 -2.92
CA THR A 220 8.78 -16.02 -3.33
C THR A 220 8.46 -14.63 -2.79
N GLU A 221 9.41 -14.00 -2.10
CA GLU A 221 9.26 -12.58 -1.72
C GLU A 221 9.32 -11.71 -2.97
N VAL A 222 8.29 -10.90 -3.18
CA VAL A 222 8.14 -10.01 -4.35
C VAL A 222 8.08 -8.54 -3.97
N ALA A 223 7.77 -8.22 -2.71
CA ALA A 223 7.85 -6.86 -2.19
C ALA A 223 8.42 -6.82 -0.75
N GLU A 224 9.40 -5.95 -0.52
CA GLU A 224 10.07 -5.75 0.78
C GLU A 224 9.67 -4.40 1.38
N ALA A 225 9.08 -4.41 2.59
CA ALA A 225 8.84 -3.20 3.37
C ALA A 225 10.09 -2.83 4.18
N VAL A 226 10.65 -1.66 3.90
CA VAL A 226 11.89 -1.16 4.50
C VAL A 226 11.59 0.05 5.36
N TYR A 227 11.62 -0.15 6.68
CA TYR A 227 11.52 0.91 7.67
C TYR A 227 12.73 1.86 7.62
N GLU A 228 12.49 3.16 7.67
CA GLU A 228 13.57 4.16 7.79
C GLU A 228 13.55 4.89 9.14
N LYS A 229 12.36 5.35 9.56
CA LYS A 229 12.11 5.97 10.87
C LYS A 229 10.60 5.95 11.14
N ASN A 230 10.19 6.33 12.35
CA ASN A 230 8.76 6.37 12.68
C ASN A 230 7.98 7.22 11.67
N GLY A 231 6.94 6.62 11.09
CA GLY A 231 6.09 7.21 10.05
C GLY A 231 6.73 7.31 8.67
N LEU A 232 7.92 6.75 8.45
CA LEU A 232 8.58 6.72 7.14
C LEU A 232 9.12 5.32 6.83
N PHE A 233 8.58 4.74 5.76
CA PHE A 233 9.07 3.48 5.20
C PHE A 233 8.88 3.47 3.69
N LYS A 234 9.51 2.49 3.05
CA LYS A 234 9.38 2.26 1.61
C LYS A 234 8.95 0.84 1.34
N VAL A 235 8.22 0.61 0.26
CA VAL A 235 8.02 -0.75 -0.25
C VAL A 235 8.74 -0.89 -1.57
N LYS A 236 9.68 -1.83 -1.63
CA LYS A 236 10.53 -2.08 -2.80
C LYS A 236 10.01 -3.29 -3.56
N ASP A 237 9.98 -3.18 -4.88
CA ASP A 237 9.86 -4.34 -5.76
C ASP A 237 11.16 -5.15 -5.67
N VAL A 238 11.04 -6.39 -5.20
CA VAL A 238 12.15 -7.36 -5.11
C VAL A 238 11.86 -8.61 -5.95
N THR A 239 10.90 -8.52 -6.87
CA THR A 239 10.48 -9.61 -7.74
C THR A 239 11.67 -10.17 -8.53
N PRO A 240 12.02 -11.46 -8.37
CA PRO A 240 13.11 -12.06 -9.10
C PRO A 240 12.86 -12.06 -10.62
N ALA A 241 13.92 -11.96 -11.41
CA ALA A 241 13.84 -11.94 -12.88
C ALA A 241 13.28 -13.25 -13.50
N ASP A 242 13.19 -14.31 -12.72
CA ASP A 242 12.61 -15.61 -13.07
C ASP A 242 11.25 -15.88 -12.40
N PHE A 243 10.69 -14.91 -11.68
CA PHE A 243 9.36 -15.00 -11.11
C PHE A 243 8.34 -15.36 -12.20
N ALA A 244 7.56 -16.42 -11.93
CA ALA A 244 6.55 -16.99 -12.82
C ALA A 244 7.03 -17.37 -14.25
N LYS A 245 8.34 -17.63 -14.47
CA LYS A 245 8.80 -18.32 -15.70
C LYS A 245 8.37 -19.79 -15.68
N GLY A 246 7.10 -20.07 -15.92
CA GLY A 246 6.57 -21.44 -15.97
C GLY A 246 5.12 -21.63 -15.51
N VAL A 247 4.39 -20.53 -15.26
CA VAL A 247 2.94 -20.54 -15.00
C VAL A 247 2.23 -19.79 -16.12
#